data_AF-A0A536VUD6-F1
#
_entry.id   AF-A0A536VUD6-F1
#
_cell.length_a   1.000
_cell.length_b   1.000
_cell.length_c   1.000
_cell.angle_alpha   90.00
_cell.angle_beta   90.00
_cell.angle_gamma   90.00
#
_symmetry.space_group_name_H-M   'P 1'
#
loop_
_entity.id
_entity.type
_entity.pdbx_description
1 polymer ?
#
loop_
_entity_poly.entity_id
_entity_poly.type
_entity_poly.pdbx_seq_one_letter_code
_entity_poly.pdbx_strand_id
1 'polypeptide(L)'
;MLEIIGTIFGSVFSGGATGLIGVALQRYADYKNRQLEMQAAKQKFEQDLALKQVDMQIMEKEWAGRVQVAQTEAEAAADAAASQAFAASYAMEPKRYSEGVPVGKFGGILLVLLDLFRGVVRPALTVYLCVLTTMIYYQARKLVDKEDLDPEQALQIEHLIIGTILYLTTTCVLWWFGTRNKQAQPKLG
;
A
#
# COMPACT_ATOMS: atom_id res chain seq x y z
N MET A 1 -51.85 87.73 19.51
CA MET A 1 -51.21 87.06 20.68
C MET A 1 -51.79 85.68 20.95
N LEU A 2 -53.12 85.46 20.89
CA LEU A 2 -53.75 84.14 21.06
C LEU A 2 -53.44 83.12 19.92
N GLU A 3 -53.35 83.56 18.66
CA GLU A 3 -53.04 82.65 17.54
C GLU A 3 -51.61 82.09 17.56
N ILE A 4 -50.62 82.90 17.96
CA ILE A 4 -49.20 82.51 18.03
C ILE A 4 -48.97 81.43 19.09
N ILE A 5 -49.66 81.54 20.24
CA ILE A 5 -49.59 80.53 21.31
C ILE A 5 -50.25 79.22 20.83
N GLY A 6 -51.36 79.28 20.09
CA GLY A 6 -52.03 78.11 19.52
C GLY A 6 -51.20 77.36 18.47
N THR A 7 -50.50 78.08 17.58
CA THR A 7 -49.61 77.47 16.58
C THR A 7 -48.36 76.86 17.19
N ILE A 8 -47.77 77.49 18.21
CA ILE A 8 -46.58 76.96 18.91
C ILE A 8 -46.96 75.71 19.73
N PHE A 9 -48.09 75.73 20.44
CA PHE A 9 -48.56 74.55 21.16
C PHE A 9 -48.92 73.40 20.20
N GLY A 10 -49.58 73.69 19.07
CA GLY A 10 -49.91 72.69 18.06
C GLY A 10 -48.68 72.10 17.36
N SER A 11 -47.65 72.90 17.06
CA SER A 11 -46.41 72.43 16.41
C SER A 11 -45.48 71.67 17.36
N VAL A 12 -45.47 72.02 18.66
CA VAL A 12 -44.66 71.33 19.68
C VAL A 12 -45.30 70.01 20.11
N PHE A 13 -46.63 69.95 20.26
CA PHE A 13 -47.31 68.68 20.55
C PHE A 13 -47.31 67.73 19.35
N SER A 14 -47.50 68.24 18.12
CA SER A 14 -47.39 67.40 16.92
C SER A 14 -45.95 66.93 16.68
N GLY A 15 -44.95 67.81 16.82
CA GLY A 15 -43.53 67.45 16.69
C GLY A 15 -43.04 66.48 17.76
N GLY A 16 -43.50 66.62 19.02
CA GLY A 16 -43.20 65.69 20.11
C GLY A 16 -43.84 64.32 19.94
N ALA A 17 -45.09 64.26 19.46
CA ALA A 17 -45.76 63.00 19.14
C ALA A 17 -45.11 62.28 17.94
N THR A 18 -44.72 63.01 16.89
CA THR A 18 -44.01 62.43 15.74
C THR A 18 -42.60 61.98 16.12
N GLY A 19 -41.91 62.69 17.01
CA GLY A 19 -40.60 62.29 17.55
C GLY A 19 -40.67 60.99 18.35
N LEU A 20 -41.69 60.82 19.20
CA LEU A 20 -41.91 59.58 19.96
C LEU A 20 -42.24 58.38 19.06
N ILE A 21 -43.01 58.59 17.99
CA ILE A 21 -43.27 57.55 16.97
C ILE A 21 -41.99 57.20 16.21
N GLY A 22 -41.16 58.18 15.87
CA GLY A 22 -39.86 57.96 15.25
C GLY A 22 -38.90 57.14 16.12
N VAL A 23 -38.85 57.43 17.43
CA VAL A 23 -38.04 56.67 18.40
C VAL A 23 -38.57 55.25 18.58
N ALA A 24 -39.89 55.05 18.58
CA ALA A 24 -40.49 53.72 18.66
C ALA A 24 -40.19 52.87 17.41
N LEU A 25 -40.28 53.47 16.22
CA LEU A 25 -39.91 52.82 14.95
C LEU A 25 -38.40 52.52 14.87
N GLN A 26 -37.55 53.44 15.32
CA GLN A 26 -36.09 53.21 15.43
C GLN A 26 -35.78 52.07 16.37
N ARG A 27 -36.36 52.03 17.58
CA ARG A 27 -36.16 50.91 18.52
C ARG A 27 -36.62 49.57 17.96
N TYR A 28 -37.73 49.55 17.21
CA TYR A 28 -38.20 48.34 16.55
C TYR A 28 -37.26 47.89 15.43
N ALA A 29 -36.79 48.82 14.61
CA ALA A 29 -35.80 48.57 13.57
C ALA A 29 -34.46 48.09 14.16
N ASP A 30 -33.99 48.69 15.25
CA ASP A 30 -32.77 48.30 15.97
C ASP A 30 -32.88 46.89 16.56
N TYR A 31 -34.04 46.54 17.12
CA TYR A 31 -34.28 45.19 17.63
C TYR A 31 -34.23 44.15 16.51
N LYS A 32 -34.85 44.43 15.35
CA LYS A 32 -34.82 43.56 14.18
C LYS A 32 -33.42 43.45 13.57
N ASN A 33 -32.69 44.55 13.46
CA ASN A 33 -31.31 44.57 13.00
C ASN A 33 -30.39 43.76 13.92
N ARG A 34 -30.54 43.90 15.24
CA ARG A 34 -29.75 43.12 16.22
C ARG A 34 -30.07 41.63 16.17
N GLN A 35 -31.32 41.26 15.87
CA GLN A 35 -31.70 39.86 15.64
C GLN A 35 -31.09 39.30 14.35
N LEU A 36 -31.09 40.08 13.26
CA LEU A 36 -30.43 39.73 12.00
C LEU A 36 -28.91 39.60 12.17
N GLU A 37 -28.28 40.49 12.92
CA GLU A 37 -26.86 40.41 13.27
C GLU A 37 -26.53 39.16 14.09
N MET A 38 -27.36 38.80 15.07
CA MET A 38 -27.17 37.55 15.82
C MET A 38 -27.33 36.31 14.94
N GLN A 39 -28.26 36.31 13.98
CA GLN A 39 -28.41 35.20 13.03
C GLN A 39 -27.22 35.12 12.07
N ALA A 40 -26.77 36.27 11.54
CA ALA A 40 -25.59 36.33 10.68
C ALA A 40 -24.31 35.90 11.42
N ALA A 41 -24.17 36.27 12.70
CA ALA A 41 -23.06 35.82 13.53
C ALA A 41 -23.08 34.29 13.72
N LYS A 42 -24.24 33.71 14.06
CA LYS A 42 -24.40 32.25 14.18
C LYS A 42 -24.06 31.52 12.88
N GLN A 43 -24.56 32.01 11.75
CA GLN A 43 -24.25 31.42 10.43
C GLN A 43 -22.75 31.46 10.11
N LYS A 44 -22.06 32.56 10.45
CA LYS A 44 -20.61 32.65 10.29
C LYS A 44 -19.86 31.66 11.18
N PHE A 45 -20.29 31.49 12.43
CA PHE A 45 -19.69 30.49 13.33
C PHE A 45 -19.91 29.06 12.83
N GLU A 46 -21.11 28.73 12.36
CA GLU A 46 -21.41 27.43 11.78
C GLU A 46 -20.58 27.17 10.51
N GLN A 47 -20.43 28.18 9.65
CA GLN A 47 -19.58 28.10 8.45
C GLN A 47 -18.10 27.90 8.81
N ASP A 48 -17.59 28.61 9.80
CA ASP A 48 -16.20 28.49 10.26
C ASP A 48 -15.93 27.10 10.87
N LEU A 49 -16.90 26.55 11.62
CA LEU A 49 -16.82 25.17 12.12
C LEU A 49 -16.84 24.15 10.97
N ALA A 50 -17.70 24.32 9.97
CA ALA A 50 -17.76 23.44 8.82
C ALA A 50 -16.46 23.48 7.99
N LEU A 51 -15.89 24.67 7.77
CA LEU A 51 -14.60 24.84 7.10
C LEU A 51 -13.48 24.13 7.86
N LYS A 52 -13.39 24.33 9.18
CA LYS A 52 -12.39 23.64 10.02
C LYS A 52 -12.52 22.12 9.96
N GLN A 53 -13.74 21.60 9.90
CA GLN A 53 -13.97 20.15 9.74
C GLN A 53 -13.48 19.64 8.38
N VAL A 54 -13.73 20.39 7.30
CA VAL A 54 -13.23 20.04 5.97
C VAL A 54 -11.71 20.09 5.93
N ASP A 55 -11.09 21.11 6.52
CA ASP A 55 -9.63 21.25 6.59
C ASP A 55 -8.99 20.07 7.36
N MET A 56 -9.59 19.65 8.48
CA MET A 56 -9.15 18.45 9.20
C MET A 56 -9.20 17.20 8.32
N GLN A 57 -10.29 17.01 7.55
CA GLN A 57 -10.42 15.86 6.64
C GLN A 57 -9.42 15.91 5.49
N ILE A 58 -9.11 17.10 4.96
CA ILE A 58 -8.09 17.28 3.92
C ILE A 58 -6.72 16.93 4.50
N MET A 59 -6.38 17.46 5.68
CA MET A 59 -5.12 17.16 6.35
C MET A 59 -4.95 15.67 6.67
N GLU A 60 -5.99 15.00 7.15
CA GLU A 60 -5.96 13.56 7.40
C GLU A 60 -5.68 12.77 6.11
N LYS A 61 -6.32 13.14 5.00
CA LYS A 61 -6.08 12.51 3.69
C LYS A 61 -4.67 12.76 3.17
N GLU A 62 -4.17 13.99 3.30
CA GLU A 62 -2.79 14.32 2.93
C GLU A 62 -1.78 13.54 3.78
N TRP A 63 -2.03 13.44 5.09
CA TRP A 63 -1.17 12.67 5.99
C TRP A 63 -1.17 11.19 5.66
N ALA A 64 -2.36 10.61 5.43
CA ALA A 64 -2.49 9.22 4.99
C ALA A 64 -1.75 8.97 3.67
N GLY A 65 -1.87 9.88 2.70
CA GLY A 65 -1.14 9.81 1.44
C GLY A 65 0.38 9.86 1.63
N ARG A 66 0.87 10.77 2.48
CA ARG A 66 2.31 10.88 2.82
C ARG A 66 2.84 9.63 3.50
N VAL A 67 2.08 9.06 4.44
CA VAL A 67 2.46 7.81 5.12
C VAL A 67 2.52 6.66 4.12
N GLN A 68 1.56 6.56 3.20
CA GLN A 68 1.57 5.52 2.18
C GLN A 68 2.77 5.65 1.23
N VAL A 69 3.06 6.87 0.75
CA VAL A 69 4.25 7.12 -0.08
C VAL A 69 5.53 6.76 0.67
N ALA A 70 5.68 7.20 1.92
CA ALA A 70 6.85 6.88 2.73
C ALA A 70 7.00 5.37 3.00
N GLN A 71 5.90 4.64 3.20
CA GLN A 71 5.90 3.18 3.33
C GLN A 71 6.34 2.51 2.04
N THR A 72 5.74 2.88 0.90
CA THR A 72 6.12 2.31 -0.41
C THR A 72 7.58 2.61 -0.77
N GLU A 73 8.06 3.81 -0.49
CA GLU A 73 9.47 4.18 -0.71
C GLU A 73 10.41 3.39 0.22
N ALA A 74 10.04 3.20 1.50
CA ALA A 74 10.81 2.41 2.44
C ALA A 74 10.88 0.92 2.03
N GLU A 75 9.75 0.34 1.61
CA GLU A 75 9.69 -1.03 1.09
C GLU A 75 10.53 -1.17 -0.19
N ALA A 76 10.39 -0.24 -1.14
CA ALA A 76 11.19 -0.24 -2.36
C ALA A 76 12.69 -0.08 -2.08
N ALA A 77 13.07 0.75 -1.10
CA ALA A 77 14.45 0.92 -0.67
C ALA A 77 14.99 -0.34 0.02
N ALA A 78 14.19 -1.02 0.85
CA ALA A 78 14.55 -2.28 1.49
C ALA A 78 14.73 -3.39 0.45
N ASP A 79 13.83 -3.50 -0.52
CA ASP A 79 13.92 -4.47 -1.62
C ASP A 79 15.11 -4.19 -2.53
N ALA A 80 15.39 -2.92 -2.82
CA ALA A 80 16.57 -2.52 -3.59
C ALA A 80 17.85 -2.84 -2.82
N ALA A 81 17.91 -2.58 -1.52
CA ALA A 81 19.07 -2.91 -0.68
C ALA A 81 19.27 -4.42 -0.57
N ALA A 82 18.20 -5.21 -0.38
CA ALA A 82 18.25 -6.66 -0.37
C ALA A 82 18.73 -7.22 -1.72
N SER A 83 18.22 -6.68 -2.82
CA SER A 83 18.64 -7.04 -4.18
C SER A 83 20.11 -6.67 -4.44
N GLN A 84 20.57 -5.52 -3.96
CA GLN A 84 21.96 -5.08 -4.08
C GLN A 84 22.90 -5.92 -3.20
N ALA A 85 22.51 -6.23 -1.97
CA ALA A 85 23.27 -7.12 -1.08
C ALA A 85 23.39 -8.53 -1.68
N PHE A 86 22.32 -9.03 -2.29
CA PHE A 86 22.32 -10.29 -3.03
C PHE A 86 23.18 -10.23 -4.30
N ALA A 87 23.13 -9.13 -5.06
CA ALA A 87 24.00 -8.94 -6.22
C ALA A 87 25.49 -8.86 -5.82
N ALA A 88 25.80 -8.22 -4.69
CA ALA A 88 27.15 -8.10 -4.15
C ALA A 88 27.70 -9.45 -3.65
N SER A 89 26.87 -10.27 -3.00
CA SER A 89 27.28 -11.62 -2.57
C SER A 89 27.65 -12.51 -3.76
N TYR A 90 26.92 -12.39 -4.88
CA TYR A 90 27.23 -13.10 -6.12
C TYR A 90 28.38 -12.49 -6.91
N ALA A 91 28.65 -11.18 -6.79
CA ALA A 91 29.82 -10.55 -7.43
C ALA A 91 31.15 -11.05 -6.85
N MET A 92 31.13 -11.53 -5.60
CA MET A 92 32.28 -12.16 -4.94
C MET A 92 32.47 -13.63 -5.36
N GLU A 93 31.51 -14.23 -6.07
CA GLU A 93 31.68 -15.58 -6.64
C GLU A 93 32.37 -15.49 -8.02
N PRO A 94 33.51 -16.20 -8.23
CA PRO A 94 34.12 -16.27 -9.54
C PRO A 94 33.18 -16.98 -10.53
N LYS A 95 33.03 -16.41 -11.74
CA LYS A 95 32.17 -16.99 -12.80
C LYS A 95 32.59 -18.42 -13.19
N ARG A 96 33.88 -18.73 -13.08
CA ARG A 96 34.46 -20.08 -13.21
C ARG A 96 35.64 -20.15 -12.24
N TYR A 97 35.68 -21.18 -11.40
CA TYR A 97 36.82 -21.37 -10.50
C TYR A 97 38.08 -21.78 -11.28
N SER A 98 37.91 -22.31 -12.49
CA SER A 98 38.99 -22.68 -13.41
C SER A 98 39.66 -21.51 -14.14
N GLU A 99 39.08 -20.31 -14.15
CA GLU A 99 39.67 -19.13 -14.80
C GLU A 99 40.52 -18.32 -13.81
N GLY A 100 41.81 -18.12 -14.13
CA GLY A 100 42.69 -17.18 -13.42
C GLY A 100 43.43 -17.72 -12.20
N VAL A 101 43.28 -19.00 -11.82
CA VAL A 101 44.02 -19.60 -10.71
C VAL A 101 45.27 -20.35 -11.23
N PRO A 102 46.50 -19.96 -10.84
CA PRO A 102 47.71 -20.69 -11.20
C PRO A 102 47.83 -21.97 -10.37
N VAL A 103 46.97 -22.94 -10.65
CA VAL A 103 47.02 -24.28 -10.05
C VAL A 103 47.77 -25.24 -10.96
N GLY A 104 48.54 -26.17 -10.37
CA GLY A 104 49.18 -27.26 -11.12
C GLY A 104 48.15 -28.10 -11.90
N LYS A 105 48.60 -28.87 -12.90
CA LYS A 105 47.72 -29.63 -13.83
C LYS A 105 46.62 -30.45 -13.12
N PHE A 106 46.91 -31.01 -11.94
CA PHE A 106 45.95 -31.78 -11.14
C PHE A 106 44.89 -30.91 -10.46
N GLY A 107 45.28 -29.71 -9.98
CA GLY A 107 44.36 -28.74 -9.40
C GLY A 107 43.43 -28.13 -10.46
N GLY A 108 43.94 -27.88 -11.68
CA GLY A 108 43.11 -27.39 -12.78
C GLY A 108 42.00 -28.36 -13.17
N ILE A 109 42.30 -29.67 -13.22
CA ILE A 109 41.30 -30.72 -13.49
C ILE A 109 40.22 -30.77 -12.40
N LEU A 110 40.63 -30.63 -11.13
CA LEU A 110 39.69 -30.64 -10.01
C LEU A 110 38.74 -29.43 -10.03
N LEU A 111 39.24 -28.24 -10.40
CA LEU A 111 38.43 -27.03 -10.54
C LEU A 111 37.46 -27.13 -11.74
N VAL A 112 37.88 -27.73 -12.85
CA VAL A 112 36.99 -27.98 -14.01
C VAL A 112 35.89 -29.00 -13.67
N LEU A 113 36.22 -30.04 -12.90
CA LEU A 113 35.23 -30.99 -12.40
C LEU A 113 34.25 -30.34 -11.42
N LEU A 114 34.72 -29.43 -10.57
CA LEU A 114 33.87 -28.65 -9.68
C LEU A 114 32.92 -27.73 -10.46
N ASP A 115 33.40 -27.07 -11.51
CA ASP A 115 32.58 -26.24 -12.40
C ASP A 115 31.52 -27.09 -13.13
N LEU A 116 31.88 -28.30 -13.59
CA LEU A 116 30.95 -29.26 -14.20
C LEU A 116 29.89 -29.73 -13.20
N PHE A 117 30.30 -30.10 -11.99
CA PHE A 117 29.39 -30.53 -10.93
C PHE A 117 28.44 -29.39 -10.54
N ARG A 118 28.94 -28.17 -10.37
CA ARG A 118 28.11 -26.97 -10.10
C ARG A 118 27.12 -26.70 -11.24
N GLY A 119 27.51 -26.95 -12.50
CA GLY A 119 26.63 -26.83 -13.67
C GLY A 119 25.53 -27.90 -13.73
N VAL A 120 25.82 -29.13 -13.28
CA VAL A 120 24.90 -30.29 -13.36
C VAL A 120 24.03 -30.47 -12.13
N VAL A 121 24.48 -30.07 -10.94
CA VAL A 121 23.73 -30.20 -9.67
C VAL A 121 22.38 -29.50 -9.75
N ARG A 122 22.30 -28.34 -10.39
CA ARG A 122 21.03 -27.58 -10.49
C ARG A 122 19.97 -28.31 -11.32
N PRO A 123 20.24 -28.75 -12.57
CA PRO A 123 19.33 -29.62 -13.33
C PRO A 123 19.05 -30.96 -12.65
N ALA A 124 20.08 -31.58 -12.04
CA ALA A 124 19.95 -32.89 -11.40
C ALA A 124 18.98 -32.85 -10.21
N LEU A 125 19.02 -31.80 -9.38
CA LEU A 125 18.07 -31.62 -8.28
C LEU A 125 16.64 -31.40 -8.78
N THR A 126 16.44 -30.69 -9.89
CA THR A 126 15.11 -30.53 -10.50
C THR A 126 14.58 -31.86 -11.03
N VAL A 127 15.40 -32.64 -11.75
CA VAL A 127 15.02 -33.99 -12.20
C VAL A 127 14.72 -34.89 -11.01
N TYR A 128 15.53 -34.83 -9.95
CA TYR A 128 15.32 -35.59 -8.73
C TYR A 128 14.00 -35.24 -8.03
N LEU A 129 13.67 -33.95 -7.94
CA LEU A 129 12.37 -33.50 -7.43
C LEU A 129 11.22 -34.06 -8.26
N CYS A 130 11.29 -33.95 -9.59
CA CYS A 130 10.26 -34.49 -10.49
C CYS A 130 10.10 -36.01 -10.32
N VAL A 131 11.19 -36.75 -10.14
CA VAL A 131 11.15 -38.19 -9.92
C VAL A 131 10.52 -38.51 -8.56
N LEU A 132 10.91 -37.80 -7.49
CA LEU A 132 10.34 -38.00 -6.16
C LEU A 132 8.84 -37.69 -6.10
N THR A 133 8.41 -36.56 -6.68
CA THR A 133 6.99 -36.20 -6.71
C THR A 133 6.18 -37.21 -7.52
N THR A 134 6.72 -37.69 -8.63
CA THR A 134 6.13 -38.77 -9.44
C THR A 134 6.03 -40.08 -8.65
N MET A 135 7.07 -40.45 -7.88
CA MET A 135 7.03 -41.65 -7.04
C MET A 135 6.00 -41.54 -5.91
N ILE A 136 5.92 -40.39 -5.23
CA ILE A 136 4.92 -40.14 -4.18
C ILE A 136 3.50 -40.26 -4.76
N TYR A 137 3.28 -39.69 -5.95
CA TYR A 137 1.99 -39.80 -6.65
C TYR A 137 1.60 -41.26 -6.94
N TYR A 138 2.51 -42.06 -7.51
CA TYR A 138 2.22 -43.47 -7.80
C TYR A 138 2.01 -44.30 -6.54
N GLN A 139 2.78 -44.06 -5.47
CA GLN A 139 2.60 -44.77 -4.21
C GLN A 139 1.25 -44.45 -3.58
N ALA A 140 0.88 -43.17 -3.54
CA ALA A 140 -0.40 -42.76 -3.00
C ALA A 140 -1.58 -43.31 -3.80
N ARG A 141 -1.51 -43.29 -5.13
CA ARG A 141 -2.56 -43.86 -5.98
C ARG A 141 -2.72 -45.36 -5.74
N LYS A 142 -1.62 -46.08 -5.49
CA LYS A 142 -1.64 -47.51 -5.14
C LYS A 142 -2.22 -47.79 -3.74
N LEU A 143 -2.09 -46.86 -2.80
CA LEU A 143 -2.71 -46.96 -1.48
C LEU A 143 -4.23 -46.75 -1.57
N VAL A 144 -4.66 -45.74 -2.32
CA VAL A 144 -6.09 -45.46 -2.57
C VAL A 144 -6.78 -46.60 -3.32
N ASP A 145 -6.10 -47.27 -4.25
CA ASP A 145 -6.66 -48.36 -5.05
C ASP A 145 -6.71 -49.71 -4.30
N LYS A 146 -6.11 -49.79 -3.10
CA LYS A 146 -5.99 -51.03 -2.30
C LYS A 146 -6.81 -51.04 -1.03
N GLU A 147 -7.06 -49.89 -0.44
CA GLU A 147 -7.93 -49.77 0.71
C GLU A 147 -9.34 -49.40 0.20
N ASP A 148 -10.38 -50.07 0.71
CA ASP A 148 -11.79 -49.66 0.54
C ASP A 148 -12.03 -48.34 1.30
N LEU A 149 -11.32 -47.29 0.89
CA LEU A 149 -11.42 -45.96 1.44
C LEU A 149 -12.73 -45.33 0.98
N ASP A 150 -13.35 -44.61 1.91
CA ASP A 150 -14.52 -43.78 1.60
C ASP A 150 -14.14 -42.78 0.49
N PRO A 151 -14.98 -42.59 -0.56
CA PRO A 151 -14.64 -41.73 -1.70
C PRO A 151 -14.25 -40.29 -1.31
N GLU A 152 -14.78 -39.79 -0.19
CA GLU A 152 -14.42 -38.47 0.34
C GLU A 152 -12.97 -38.43 0.89
N GLN A 153 -12.54 -39.48 1.59
CA GLN A 153 -11.17 -39.58 2.11
C GLN A 153 -10.14 -39.77 1.00
N ALA A 154 -10.48 -40.54 -0.04
CA ALA A 154 -9.65 -40.71 -1.23
C ALA A 154 -9.39 -39.36 -1.94
N LEU A 155 -10.45 -38.55 -2.11
CA LEU A 155 -10.34 -37.22 -2.72
C LEU A 155 -9.52 -36.24 -1.86
N GLN A 156 -9.65 -36.29 -0.53
CA GLN A 156 -8.85 -35.44 0.37
C GLN A 156 -7.36 -35.76 0.29
N ILE A 157 -7.00 -37.05 0.25
CA ILE A 157 -5.61 -37.50 0.09
C ILE A 157 -5.06 -37.05 -1.26
N GLU A 158 -5.81 -37.22 -2.34
CA GLU A 158 -5.42 -36.78 -3.69
C GLU A 158 -5.18 -35.27 -3.75
N HIS A 159 -6.08 -34.46 -3.20
CA HIS A 159 -5.89 -33.01 -3.11
C HIS A 159 -4.65 -32.60 -2.32
N LEU A 160 -4.36 -33.26 -1.19
CA LEU A 160 -3.17 -32.97 -0.39
C LEU A 160 -1.87 -33.26 -1.17
N ILE A 161 -1.83 -34.37 -1.90
CA ILE A 161 -0.66 -34.76 -2.71
C ILE A 161 -0.46 -33.79 -3.87
N ILE A 162 -1.53 -33.49 -4.63
CA ILE A 162 -1.46 -32.55 -5.75
C ILE A 162 -1.03 -31.17 -5.25
N GLY A 163 -1.62 -30.69 -4.15
CA GLY A 163 -1.25 -29.41 -3.54
C GLY A 163 0.22 -29.36 -3.12
N THR A 164 0.72 -30.43 -2.50
CA THR A 164 2.13 -30.53 -2.07
C THR A 164 3.09 -30.57 -3.27
N ILE A 165 2.74 -31.31 -4.33
CA ILE A 165 3.54 -31.37 -5.57
C ILE A 165 3.58 -30.01 -6.25
N LEU A 166 2.44 -29.33 -6.38
CA LEU A 166 2.37 -28.00 -6.98
C LEU A 166 3.15 -26.98 -6.14
N TYR A 167 3.06 -27.03 -4.82
CA TYR A 167 3.80 -26.16 -3.91
C TYR A 167 5.32 -26.37 -4.05
N LEU A 168 5.80 -27.61 -3.96
CA LEU A 168 7.22 -27.93 -4.10
C LEU A 168 7.74 -27.55 -5.50
N THR A 169 6.98 -27.87 -6.54
CA THR A 169 7.34 -27.52 -7.93
C THR A 169 7.43 -26.01 -8.09
N THR A 170 6.44 -25.26 -7.61
CA THR A 170 6.43 -23.79 -7.71
C THR A 170 7.57 -23.18 -6.91
N THR A 171 7.82 -23.66 -5.69
CA THR A 171 8.92 -23.19 -4.84
C THR A 171 10.27 -23.45 -5.50
N CYS A 172 10.48 -24.64 -6.07
CA CYS A 172 11.71 -24.95 -6.79
C CYS A 172 11.84 -24.15 -8.10
N VAL A 173 10.79 -24.01 -8.90
CA VAL A 173 10.84 -23.20 -10.12
C VAL A 173 11.14 -21.73 -9.76
N LEU A 174 10.43 -21.16 -8.78
CA LEU A 174 10.66 -19.79 -8.34
C LEU A 174 12.04 -19.59 -7.71
N TRP A 175 12.56 -20.53 -6.92
CA TRP A 175 13.91 -20.40 -6.39
C TRP A 175 14.97 -20.53 -7.49
N TRP A 176 14.82 -21.47 -8.42
CA TRP A 176 15.81 -21.70 -9.50
C TRP A 176 15.79 -20.58 -10.54
N PHE A 177 14.62 -20.05 -10.90
CA PHE A 177 14.48 -19.00 -11.91
C PHE A 177 14.37 -17.59 -11.34
N GLY A 178 13.93 -17.42 -10.10
CA GLY A 178 13.89 -16.13 -9.39
C GLY A 178 15.27 -15.68 -8.91
N THR A 179 16.18 -16.62 -8.63
CA THR A 179 17.61 -16.29 -8.39
C THR A 179 18.40 -16.04 -9.68
N ARG A 180 17.76 -16.15 -10.86
CA ARG A 180 18.41 -15.91 -12.15
C ARG A 180 18.54 -14.40 -12.39
N ASN A 181 19.68 -13.83 -12.01
CA ASN A 181 20.05 -12.50 -12.49
C ASN A 181 20.20 -12.53 -14.02
N LYS A 182 19.62 -11.55 -14.71
CA LYS A 182 19.81 -11.26 -16.14
C LYS A 182 21.22 -10.68 -16.35
N GLN A 183 22.27 -11.38 -15.93
CA GLN A 183 23.61 -11.00 -16.34
C GLN A 183 23.70 -11.15 -17.86
N ALA A 184 24.02 -10.04 -18.54
CA ALA A 184 24.28 -10.05 -19.96
C ALA A 184 25.32 -11.13 -20.27
N GLN A 185 25.00 -12.02 -21.21
CA GLN A 185 25.94 -13.01 -21.68
C GLN A 185 27.22 -12.28 -22.13
N PRO A 186 28.41 -12.67 -21.65
CA PRO A 186 29.64 -12.09 -22.16
C PRO A 186 29.70 -12.36 -23.66
N LYS A 187 29.81 -11.28 -24.45
CA LYS A 187 30.07 -11.41 -25.88
C LYS A 187 31.44 -12.09 -26.02
N LEU A 188 31.46 -13.22 -26.71
CA LEU A 188 32.70 -13.85 -27.17
C LEU A 188 33.43 -12.80 -28.02
N GLY A 189 34.59 -12.36 -27.54
CA GLY A 189 35.57 -11.63 -28.34
C GLY A 189 36.34 -12.56 -29.25
#